data_AF-A0A7C5F9S5-F1
#
_entry.id   AF-A0A7C5F9S5-F1
#
_cell.length_a   1.000
_cell.length_b   1.000
_cell.length_c   1.000
_cell.angle_alpha   90.00
_cell.angle_beta   90.00
_cell.angle_gamma   90.00
#
_symmetry.space_group_name_H-M   'P 1'
#
loop_
_entity.id
_entity.type
_entity.pdbx_description
1 polymer ?
#
loop_
_entity_poly.entity_id
_entity_poly.type
_entity_poly.pdbx_seq_one_letter_code
_entity_poly.pdbx_strand_id
1 'polypeptide(L)'
;MESKNNLRTNPYFELGMPFVSMLLFIGAALAGIHDGLVYSALWIFLSALSFVSLYFAFPHSWKYGIWLLASYFCAFVGVAFFILKRNEGLQFSIIGLVFILGSVSFGWSLVQEIRFLRDVVKENTSGKKYVPIGNWFILVVLFVIFSNLSIYSWTNWVDPSKGWSILPYLFFEVTISILAVVILWFPELAIDWDILHEESPTFAAIKRELKAAESVVTYVKRQKKIKVTAEKFTTCPVCNAKLSMHVRKCPSCGNEEYVGWCAKHETFVVTCVSCGKPTLYGLRECKACNSPMAPRLVCIKCKNEASIKAWTRVEPKSRIKS
;
A
#
# COMPACT_ATOMS: atom_id res chain seq x y z
N MET A 1 -9.56 -26.67 -11.39
CA MET A 1 -8.60 -26.81 -10.28
C MET A 1 -9.37 -26.55 -9.00
N GLU A 2 -9.74 -27.62 -8.29
CA GLU A 2 -10.29 -27.51 -6.93
C GLU A 2 -9.18 -26.98 -6.02
N SER A 3 -9.33 -25.74 -5.57
CA SER A 3 -8.61 -25.19 -4.43
C SER A 3 -8.97 -26.09 -3.24
N LYS A 4 -8.10 -27.06 -2.93
CA LYS A 4 -8.22 -27.90 -1.76
C LYS A 4 -8.18 -26.96 -0.55
N ASN A 5 -9.26 -26.91 0.21
CA ASN A 5 -9.27 -26.20 1.49
C ASN A 5 -8.16 -26.78 2.38
N ASN A 6 -7.02 -26.10 2.45
CA ASN A 6 -5.80 -26.55 3.15
C ASN A 6 -6.03 -26.82 4.66
N LEU A 7 -7.09 -26.26 5.24
CA LEU A 7 -7.52 -26.55 6.61
C LEU A 7 -8.02 -27.99 6.82
N ARG A 8 -8.62 -28.64 5.81
CA ARG A 8 -9.00 -30.07 5.89
C ARG A 8 -7.81 -31.02 5.85
N THR A 9 -6.65 -30.53 5.46
CA THR A 9 -5.42 -31.33 5.41
C THR A 9 -4.45 -30.99 6.54
N ASN A 10 -4.79 -30.04 7.41
CA ASN A 10 -3.97 -29.72 8.57
C ASN A 10 -4.34 -30.67 9.73
N PRO A 11 -3.51 -31.69 10.04
CA PRO A 11 -3.83 -32.65 11.09
C PRO A 11 -3.98 -31.99 12.47
N TYR A 12 -3.29 -30.88 12.70
CA TYR A 12 -3.35 -30.13 13.97
C TYR A 12 -4.69 -29.42 14.17
N PHE A 13 -5.35 -29.00 13.08
CA PHE A 13 -6.68 -28.43 13.18
C PHE A 13 -7.72 -29.51 13.54
N GLU A 14 -7.62 -30.70 12.94
CA GLU A 14 -8.47 -31.86 13.26
C GLU A 14 -8.25 -32.41 14.68
N LEU A 15 -7.03 -32.29 15.19
CA LEU A 15 -6.67 -32.60 16.59
C LEU A 15 -7.26 -31.60 17.61
N GLY A 16 -7.99 -30.58 17.16
CA GLY A 16 -8.64 -29.62 18.05
C GLY A 16 -7.69 -28.58 18.63
N MET A 17 -6.53 -28.31 18.00
CA MET A 17 -5.58 -27.29 18.48
C MET A 17 -6.18 -25.89 18.69
N PRO A 18 -7.16 -25.40 17.90
CA PRO A 18 -7.86 -24.16 18.22
C PRO A 18 -8.56 -24.20 19.60
N PHE A 19 -9.15 -25.34 19.95
CA PHE A 19 -9.79 -25.54 21.25
C PHE A 19 -8.76 -25.65 22.38
N VAL A 20 -7.63 -26.32 22.13
CA VAL A 20 -6.49 -26.36 23.07
C VAL A 20 -5.98 -24.95 23.35
N SER A 21 -5.77 -24.12 22.32
CA SER A 21 -5.37 -22.72 22.50
C SER A 21 -6.36 -21.94 23.36
N MET A 22 -7.65 -22.08 23.10
CA MET A 22 -8.70 -21.43 23.87
C MET A 22 -8.65 -21.85 25.35
N LEU A 23 -8.51 -23.15 25.64
CA LEU A 23 -8.39 -23.65 27.01
C LEU A 23 -7.11 -23.15 27.71
N LEU A 24 -6.00 -23.04 26.97
CA LEU A 24 -4.74 -22.52 27.51
C LEU A 24 -4.86 -21.02 27.85
N PHE A 25 -5.55 -20.22 27.03
CA PHE A 25 -5.82 -18.82 27.37
C PHE A 25 -6.71 -18.69 28.60
N ILE A 26 -7.78 -19.49 28.70
CA ILE A 26 -8.65 -19.50 29.89
C ILE A 26 -7.85 -19.94 31.13
N GLY A 27 -7.03 -20.98 31.01
CA GLY A 27 -6.14 -21.43 32.08
C GLY A 27 -5.13 -20.35 32.50
N ALA A 28 -4.59 -19.59 31.55
CA ALA A 28 -3.74 -18.45 31.83
C ALA A 28 -4.53 -17.38 32.62
N ALA A 29 -5.72 -16.98 32.17
CA ALA A 29 -6.55 -16.02 32.88
C ALA A 29 -6.87 -16.47 34.32
N LEU A 30 -7.17 -17.76 34.53
CA LEU A 30 -7.39 -18.33 35.86
C LEU A 30 -6.12 -18.28 36.73
N ALA A 31 -4.95 -18.58 36.16
CA ALA A 31 -3.69 -18.43 36.89
C ALA A 31 -3.43 -16.97 37.27
N GLY A 32 -3.78 -16.01 36.39
CA GLY A 32 -3.62 -14.57 36.62
C GLY A 32 -4.53 -13.97 37.71
N ILE A 33 -5.52 -14.72 38.22
CA ILE A 33 -6.36 -14.31 39.35
C ILE A 33 -5.62 -14.48 40.69
N HIS A 34 -4.64 -15.39 40.74
CA HIS A 34 -3.93 -15.71 41.97
C HIS A 34 -2.62 -14.92 42.07
N ASP A 35 -2.38 -14.36 43.25
CA ASP A 35 -1.11 -13.71 43.56
C ASP A 35 -0.01 -14.75 43.83
N GLY A 36 1.21 -14.45 43.38
CA GLY A 36 2.41 -15.21 43.69
C GLY A 36 3.23 -15.60 42.46
N LEU A 37 4.54 -15.78 42.67
CA LEU A 37 5.51 -16.03 41.61
C LEU A 37 5.16 -17.26 40.74
N VAL A 38 4.66 -18.34 41.38
CA VAL A 38 4.28 -19.57 40.69
C VAL A 38 3.12 -19.33 39.72
N TYR A 39 2.09 -18.59 40.17
CA TYR A 39 0.93 -18.27 39.35
C TYR A 39 1.26 -17.29 38.23
N SER A 40 2.12 -16.31 38.49
CA SER A 40 2.65 -15.42 37.45
C SER A 40 3.48 -16.18 36.39
N ALA A 41 4.33 -17.12 36.81
CA ALA A 41 5.10 -17.96 35.90
C ALA A 41 4.18 -18.88 35.07
N LEU A 42 3.16 -19.46 35.70
CA LEU A 42 2.16 -20.30 35.03
C LEU A 42 1.34 -19.49 34.01
N TRP A 43 0.93 -18.27 34.36
CA TRP A 43 0.23 -17.35 33.46
C TRP A 43 1.05 -17.06 32.18
N ILE A 44 2.34 -16.76 32.33
CA ILE A 44 3.25 -16.53 31.19
C ILE A 44 3.40 -17.81 30.36
N PHE A 45 3.66 -18.94 31.02
CA PHE A 45 3.87 -20.22 30.35
C PHE A 45 2.64 -20.66 29.54
N LEU A 46 1.44 -20.60 30.13
CA LEU A 46 0.20 -20.97 29.45
C LEU A 46 -0.13 -20.01 28.30
N SER A 47 0.13 -18.72 28.47
CA SER A 47 -0.02 -17.73 27.38
C SER A 47 0.90 -18.01 26.21
N ALA A 48 2.18 -18.34 26.48
CA ALA A 48 3.15 -18.70 25.46
C ALA A 48 2.76 -20.01 24.74
N LEU A 49 2.36 -21.03 25.49
CA LEU A 49 1.91 -22.30 24.93
C LEU A 49 0.65 -22.14 24.07
N SER A 50 -0.27 -21.27 24.49
CA SER A 50 -1.43 -20.91 23.68
C SER A 50 -1.01 -20.28 22.35
N PHE A 51 -0.08 -19.33 22.35
CA PHE A 51 0.44 -18.73 21.12
C PHE A 51 1.11 -19.75 20.19
N VAL A 52 1.89 -20.68 20.75
CA VAL A 52 2.48 -21.79 19.99
C VAL A 52 1.40 -22.69 19.40
N SER A 53 0.33 -22.98 20.15
CA SER A 53 -0.78 -23.77 19.62
C SER A 53 -1.53 -23.07 18.49
N LEU A 54 -1.67 -21.73 18.52
CA LEU A 54 -2.22 -20.95 17.40
C LEU A 54 -1.34 -21.04 16.15
N TYR A 55 -0.01 -21.03 16.29
CA TYR A 55 0.92 -21.20 15.18
C TYR A 55 0.67 -22.51 14.42
N PHE A 56 0.48 -23.62 15.15
CA PHE A 56 0.17 -24.92 14.54
C PHE A 56 -1.26 -25.01 14.00
N ALA A 57 -2.22 -24.39 14.68
CA ALA A 57 -3.62 -24.38 14.27
C ALA A 57 -3.85 -23.57 12.99
N PHE A 58 -3.15 -22.45 12.84
CA PHE A 58 -3.39 -21.45 11.79
C PHE A 58 -2.08 -21.02 11.10
N PRO A 59 -1.51 -21.86 10.22
CA PRO A 59 -0.16 -21.65 9.68
C PRO A 59 0.03 -20.32 8.93
N HIS A 60 -1.02 -19.75 8.34
CA HIS A 60 -0.92 -18.48 7.62
C HIS A 60 -1.43 -17.30 8.44
N SER A 61 -2.52 -17.48 9.20
CA SER A 61 -3.18 -16.41 9.92
C SER A 61 -2.68 -16.18 11.35
N TRP A 62 -1.91 -17.10 11.96
CA TRP A 62 -1.43 -16.97 13.35
C TRP A 62 -0.73 -15.63 13.64
N LYS A 63 -0.02 -15.07 12.65
CA LYS A 63 0.68 -13.79 12.75
C LYS A 63 -0.26 -12.63 13.07
N TYR A 64 -1.52 -12.70 12.65
CA TYR A 64 -2.55 -11.73 13.01
C TYR A 64 -2.94 -11.81 14.49
N GLY A 65 -2.62 -12.91 15.17
CA GLY A 65 -2.69 -13.02 16.63
C GLY A 65 -1.82 -11.96 17.32
N ILE A 66 -0.74 -11.50 16.68
CA ILE A 66 0.11 -10.41 17.22
C ILE A 66 -0.68 -9.09 17.29
N TRP A 67 -1.55 -8.80 16.31
CA TRP A 67 -2.41 -7.60 16.35
C TRP A 67 -3.43 -7.69 17.48
N LEU A 68 -4.01 -8.87 17.69
CA LEU A 68 -4.95 -9.11 18.78
C LEU A 68 -4.27 -8.97 20.15
N LEU A 69 -3.08 -9.54 20.30
CA LEU A 69 -2.27 -9.40 21.51
C LEU A 69 -1.86 -7.95 21.77
N ALA A 70 -1.43 -7.22 20.74
CA ALA A 70 -1.10 -5.81 20.86
C ALA A 70 -2.33 -4.99 21.27
N SER A 71 -3.49 -5.26 20.67
CA SER A 71 -4.75 -4.62 21.02
C SER A 71 -5.16 -4.89 22.47
N TYR A 72 -5.05 -6.15 22.93
CA TYR A 72 -5.33 -6.55 24.30
C TYR A 72 -4.34 -5.93 25.30
N PHE A 73 -3.04 -5.95 25.00
CA PHE A 73 -2.01 -5.32 25.83
C PHE A 73 -2.25 -3.81 25.97
N CYS A 74 -2.60 -3.14 24.88
CA CYS A 74 -2.98 -1.73 24.91
C CYS A 74 -4.24 -1.49 25.76
N ALA A 75 -5.23 -2.38 25.71
CA ALA A 75 -6.40 -2.30 26.59
C ALA A 75 -5.99 -2.47 28.07
N PHE A 76 -5.10 -3.42 28.37
CA PHE A 76 -4.57 -3.66 29.71
C PHE A 76 -3.90 -2.41 30.28
N VAL A 77 -2.87 -1.91 29.62
CA VAL A 77 -2.12 -0.73 30.05
C VAL A 77 -3.05 0.48 30.09
N GLY A 78 -3.89 0.67 29.06
CA GLY A 78 -4.76 1.82 28.94
C GLY A 78 -5.77 1.94 30.07
N VAL A 79 -6.54 0.89 30.31
CA VAL A 79 -7.58 0.89 31.35
C VAL A 79 -6.98 0.88 32.75
N ALA A 80 -5.89 0.14 32.98
CA ALA A 80 -5.20 0.13 34.28
C ALA A 80 -4.69 1.53 34.66
N PHE A 81 -4.01 2.23 33.74
CA PHE A 81 -3.54 3.61 33.98
C PHE A 81 -4.70 4.59 34.13
N PHE A 82 -5.74 4.45 33.31
CA PHE A 82 -6.88 5.36 33.35
C PHE A 82 -7.69 5.26 34.65
N ILE A 83 -7.77 4.07 35.25
CA ILE A 83 -8.59 3.82 36.45
C ILE A 83 -7.75 3.86 37.72
N LEU A 84 -6.71 3.03 37.80
CA LEU A 84 -5.95 2.84 39.05
C LEU A 84 -5.04 4.03 39.35
N LYS A 85 -4.58 4.75 38.31
CA LYS A 85 -3.64 5.86 38.43
C LYS A 85 -4.28 7.23 38.22
N ARG A 86 -5.61 7.29 38.11
CA ARG A 86 -6.36 8.53 37.86
C ARG A 86 -6.06 9.63 38.87
N ASN A 87 -5.96 9.27 40.15
CA ASN A 87 -5.78 10.21 41.25
C ASN A 87 -4.32 10.66 41.44
N GLU A 88 -3.36 10.01 40.76
CA GLU A 88 -1.93 10.34 40.86
C GLU A 88 -1.49 11.45 39.89
N GLY A 89 -2.37 11.89 39.01
CA GLY A 89 -2.15 13.05 38.14
C GLY A 89 -2.79 12.91 36.75
N LEU A 90 -3.02 14.06 36.10
CA LEU A 90 -3.63 14.13 34.77
C LEU A 90 -2.81 13.36 33.72
N GLN A 91 -1.48 13.33 33.84
CA GLN A 91 -0.62 12.62 32.88
C GLN A 91 -0.96 11.13 32.73
N PHE A 92 -1.32 10.44 33.81
CA PHE A 92 -1.64 9.01 33.76
C PHE A 92 -2.98 8.75 33.06
N SER A 93 -3.94 9.67 33.23
CA SER A 93 -5.21 9.60 32.50
C SER A 93 -5.01 9.79 30.99
N ILE A 94 -4.13 10.72 30.59
CA ILE A 94 -3.78 10.95 29.19
C ILE A 94 -3.08 9.71 28.60
N ILE A 95 -2.07 9.18 29.31
CA ILE A 95 -1.38 7.95 28.89
C ILE A 95 -2.38 6.80 28.74
N GLY A 96 -3.26 6.60 29.72
CA GLY A 96 -4.31 5.59 29.67
C GLY A 96 -5.19 5.71 28.43
N LEU A 97 -5.65 6.94 28.13
CA LEU A 97 -6.49 7.22 26.96
C LEU A 97 -5.75 6.97 25.64
N VAL A 98 -4.47 7.32 25.54
CA VAL A 98 -3.63 7.03 24.36
C VAL A 98 -3.55 5.51 24.12
N PHE A 99 -3.36 4.71 25.17
CA PHE A 99 -3.31 3.26 25.04
C PHE A 99 -4.69 2.65 24.70
N ILE A 100 -5.79 3.16 25.23
CA ILE A 100 -7.14 2.74 24.82
C ILE A 100 -7.37 3.02 23.33
N LEU A 101 -6.98 4.21 22.84
CA LEU A 101 -7.01 4.53 21.41
C LEU A 101 -6.07 3.62 20.60
N GLY A 102 -4.91 3.28 21.15
CA GLY A 102 -3.99 2.29 20.58
C GLY A 102 -4.64 0.93 20.39
N SER A 103 -5.41 0.45 21.36
CA SER A 103 -6.16 -0.81 21.28
C SER A 103 -7.13 -0.82 20.09
N VAL A 104 -7.85 0.29 19.88
CA VAL A 104 -8.75 0.48 18.72
C VAL A 104 -7.96 0.55 17.41
N SER A 105 -6.84 1.27 17.40
CA SER A 105 -5.99 1.44 16.22
C SER A 105 -5.43 0.11 15.72
N PHE A 106 -4.97 -0.77 16.62
CA PHE A 106 -4.52 -2.12 16.25
C PHE A 106 -5.65 -2.98 15.68
N GLY A 107 -6.83 -2.93 16.30
CA GLY A 107 -8.01 -3.62 15.76
C GLY A 107 -8.37 -3.12 14.36
N TRP A 108 -8.35 -1.81 14.13
CA TRP A 108 -8.61 -1.22 12.83
C TRP A 108 -7.54 -1.56 11.79
N SER A 109 -6.26 -1.51 12.16
CA SER A 109 -5.14 -1.90 11.32
C SER A 109 -5.26 -3.36 10.85
N LEU A 110 -5.64 -4.27 11.75
CA LEU A 110 -5.91 -5.67 11.40
C LEU A 110 -7.04 -5.78 10.37
N VAL A 111 -8.11 -5.01 10.51
CA VAL A 111 -9.20 -4.99 9.53
C VAL A 111 -8.73 -4.53 8.16
N GLN A 112 -7.89 -3.50 8.10
CA GLN A 112 -7.36 -3.01 6.82
C GLN A 112 -6.45 -4.03 6.15
N GLU A 113 -5.59 -4.69 6.92
CA GLU A 113 -4.66 -5.70 6.41
C GLU A 113 -5.42 -6.89 5.79
N ILE A 114 -6.41 -7.45 6.49
CA ILE A 114 -7.21 -8.57 5.96
C ILE A 114 -8.05 -8.14 4.76
N ARG A 115 -8.57 -6.91 4.73
CA ARG A 115 -9.27 -6.37 3.56
C ARG A 115 -8.34 -6.23 2.35
N PHE A 116 -7.12 -5.72 2.57
CA PHE A 116 -6.13 -5.61 1.52
C PHE A 116 -5.80 -6.98 0.90
N LEU A 117 -5.53 -7.99 1.74
CA LEU A 117 -5.25 -9.35 1.26
C LEU A 117 -6.40 -9.95 0.45
N ARG A 118 -7.63 -9.76 0.93
CA ARG A 118 -8.84 -10.18 0.20
C ARG A 118 -8.91 -9.55 -1.19
N ASP A 119 -8.64 -8.26 -1.28
CA ASP A 119 -8.75 -7.52 -2.52
C ASP A 119 -7.67 -7.94 -3.52
N VAL A 120 -6.45 -8.21 -3.05
CA VAL A 120 -5.37 -8.81 -3.86
C VAL A 120 -5.77 -10.18 -4.43
N VAL A 121 -6.31 -11.07 -3.59
CA VAL A 121 -6.78 -12.39 -4.03
C VAL A 121 -7.92 -12.26 -5.04
N LYS A 122 -8.84 -11.32 -4.83
CA LYS A 122 -9.96 -11.07 -5.75
C LYS A 122 -9.49 -10.57 -7.12
N GLU A 123 -8.47 -9.70 -7.16
CA GLU A 123 -7.90 -9.18 -8.40
C GLU A 123 -7.18 -10.28 -9.20
N ASN A 124 -6.37 -11.10 -8.51
CA ASN A 124 -5.60 -12.18 -9.13
C ASN A 124 -6.47 -13.37 -9.58
N THR A 125 -7.65 -13.55 -9.00
CA THR A 125 -8.57 -14.66 -9.34
C THR A 125 -9.61 -14.24 -10.39
N SER A 126 -9.18 -13.72 -11.54
CA SER A 126 -9.97 -13.45 -12.77
C SER A 126 -11.48 -13.23 -12.57
N GLY A 127 -11.86 -12.34 -11.64
CA GLY A 127 -13.23 -11.90 -11.36
C GLY A 127 -14.28 -12.93 -10.89
N LYS A 128 -13.95 -14.21 -10.65
CA LYS A 128 -14.99 -15.26 -10.45
C LYS A 128 -15.14 -15.84 -9.04
N LYS A 129 -14.21 -15.59 -8.11
CA LYS A 129 -14.30 -16.14 -6.74
C LYS A 129 -14.72 -15.03 -5.77
N TYR A 130 -15.95 -15.07 -5.29
CA TYR A 130 -16.38 -14.26 -4.15
C TYR A 130 -15.60 -14.75 -2.92
N VAL A 131 -14.91 -13.83 -2.24
CA VAL A 131 -14.19 -14.13 -0.99
C VAL A 131 -15.03 -13.60 0.18
N PRO A 132 -15.90 -14.44 0.80
CA PRO A 132 -16.77 -14.03 1.89
C PRO A 132 -15.96 -13.77 3.16
N ILE A 133 -15.49 -12.54 3.34
CA ILE A 133 -15.00 -12.08 4.66
C ILE A 133 -16.16 -11.48 5.49
N GLY A 134 -17.34 -11.27 4.88
CA GLY A 134 -18.60 -10.99 5.58
C GLY A 134 -18.51 -9.97 6.73
N ASN A 135 -19.29 -10.21 7.79
CA ASN A 135 -19.31 -9.45 9.03
C ASN A 135 -18.10 -9.72 9.95
N TRP A 136 -17.00 -10.28 9.45
CA TRP A 136 -15.80 -10.60 10.27
C TRP A 136 -15.24 -9.38 11.00
N PHE A 137 -15.36 -8.18 10.41
CA PHE A 137 -14.96 -6.94 11.08
C PHE A 137 -15.72 -6.70 12.40
N ILE A 138 -16.97 -7.17 12.51
CA ILE A 138 -17.77 -7.07 13.74
C ILE A 138 -17.10 -7.90 14.84
N LEU A 139 -16.52 -9.06 14.52
CA LEU A 139 -15.81 -9.88 15.49
C LEU A 139 -14.57 -9.16 16.04
N VAL A 140 -13.82 -8.47 15.17
CA VAL A 140 -12.67 -7.65 15.61
C VAL A 140 -13.11 -6.49 16.49
N VAL A 141 -14.19 -5.80 16.13
CA VAL A 141 -14.76 -4.72 16.97
C VAL A 141 -15.22 -5.26 18.33
N LEU A 142 -15.92 -6.38 18.36
CA LEU A 142 -16.34 -7.04 19.59
C LEU A 142 -15.14 -7.47 20.44
N PHE A 143 -14.08 -7.98 19.83
CA PHE A 143 -12.85 -8.34 20.53
C PHE A 143 -12.23 -7.12 21.22
N VAL A 144 -12.13 -5.97 20.54
CA VAL A 144 -11.59 -4.74 21.13
C VAL A 144 -12.47 -4.27 22.29
N ILE A 145 -13.79 -4.23 22.11
CA ILE A 145 -14.73 -3.80 23.15
C ILE A 145 -14.62 -4.72 24.37
N PHE A 146 -14.69 -6.04 24.17
CA PHE A 146 -14.64 -7.01 25.26
C PHE A 146 -13.26 -7.09 25.92
N SER A 147 -12.17 -6.82 25.20
CA SER A 147 -10.85 -6.67 25.81
C SER A 147 -10.83 -5.51 26.79
N ASN A 148 -11.33 -4.34 26.39
CA ASN A 148 -11.41 -3.18 27.28
C ASN A 148 -12.36 -3.42 28.47
N LEU A 149 -13.51 -4.07 28.25
CA LEU A 149 -14.45 -4.42 29.32
C LEU A 149 -13.91 -5.50 30.27
N SER A 150 -13.10 -6.44 29.77
CA SER A 150 -12.40 -7.42 30.59
C SER A 150 -11.50 -6.72 31.59
N ILE A 151 -10.61 -5.85 31.11
CA ILE A 151 -9.66 -5.12 31.97
C ILE A 151 -10.40 -4.13 32.89
N TYR A 152 -11.45 -3.48 32.41
CA TYR A 152 -12.30 -2.65 33.25
C TYR A 152 -12.88 -3.44 34.42
N SER A 153 -13.40 -4.65 34.15
CA SER A 153 -13.95 -5.52 35.19
C SER A 153 -12.86 -5.98 36.15
N TRP A 154 -11.68 -6.35 35.64
CA TRP A 154 -10.52 -6.73 36.45
C TRP A 154 -10.07 -5.61 37.38
N THR A 155 -9.88 -4.39 36.86
CA THR A 155 -9.45 -3.23 37.67
C THR A 155 -10.45 -2.86 38.78
N ASN A 156 -11.75 -3.07 38.55
CA ASN A 156 -12.75 -2.85 39.59
C ASN A 156 -12.84 -3.99 40.61
N TRP A 157 -12.51 -5.22 40.21
CA TRP A 157 -12.42 -6.36 41.13
C TRP A 157 -11.19 -6.28 42.03
N VAL A 158 -10.02 -5.93 41.47
CA VAL A 158 -8.77 -5.79 42.24
C VAL A 158 -8.84 -4.67 43.27
N ASP A 159 -9.62 -3.62 43.00
CA ASP A 159 -9.86 -2.53 43.95
C ASP A 159 -10.88 -2.96 45.03
N PRO A 160 -10.44 -3.25 46.27
CA PRO A 160 -11.32 -3.81 47.30
C PRO A 160 -12.43 -2.84 47.71
N SER A 161 -12.25 -1.54 47.47
CA SER A 161 -13.22 -0.50 47.83
C SER A 161 -14.50 -0.58 47.01
N LYS A 162 -14.46 -1.20 45.83
CA LYS A 162 -15.59 -1.27 44.91
C LYS A 162 -16.44 -2.52 45.09
N GLY A 163 -15.87 -3.60 45.65
CA GLY A 163 -16.60 -4.84 45.95
C GLY A 163 -17.16 -5.56 44.71
N TRP A 164 -16.54 -5.39 43.54
CA TRP A 164 -17.01 -6.05 42.32
C TRP A 164 -16.77 -7.55 42.35
N SER A 165 -17.66 -8.31 41.71
CA SER A 165 -17.44 -9.74 41.47
C SER A 165 -16.41 -9.96 40.36
N ILE A 166 -15.67 -11.06 40.44
CA ILE A 166 -14.74 -11.53 39.38
C ILE A 166 -15.44 -12.06 38.13
N LEU A 167 -16.75 -12.38 38.23
CA LEU A 167 -17.50 -13.04 37.15
C LEU A 167 -17.53 -12.26 35.82
N PRO A 168 -17.72 -10.93 35.78
CA PRO A 168 -17.69 -10.18 34.52
C PRO A 168 -16.34 -10.28 33.81
N TYR A 169 -15.22 -10.24 34.55
CA TYR A 169 -13.88 -10.43 33.99
C TYR A 169 -13.76 -11.82 33.34
N LEU A 170 -14.11 -12.89 34.06
CA LEU A 170 -14.07 -14.26 33.53
C LEU A 170 -14.95 -14.43 32.29
N PHE A 171 -16.15 -13.86 32.30
CA PHE A 171 -17.05 -13.87 31.14
C PHE A 171 -16.39 -13.24 29.91
N PHE A 172 -15.77 -12.06 30.07
CA PHE A 172 -15.10 -11.39 28.97
C PHE A 172 -13.84 -12.13 28.52
N GLU A 173 -13.01 -12.67 29.43
CA GLU A 173 -11.83 -13.48 29.09
C GLU A 173 -12.16 -14.73 28.27
N VAL A 174 -13.21 -15.47 28.65
CA VAL A 174 -13.68 -16.61 27.86
C VAL A 174 -14.17 -16.14 26.48
N THR A 175 -14.92 -15.04 26.44
CA THR A 175 -15.48 -14.52 25.19
C THR A 175 -14.41 -14.02 24.23
N ILE A 176 -13.41 -13.26 24.71
CA ILE A 176 -12.30 -12.79 23.87
C ILE A 176 -11.40 -13.95 23.41
N SER A 177 -11.25 -15.01 24.22
CA SER A 177 -10.52 -16.22 23.83
C SER A 177 -11.19 -16.92 22.65
N ILE A 178 -12.52 -17.08 22.71
CA ILE A 178 -13.32 -17.61 21.59
C ILE A 178 -13.19 -16.69 20.37
N LEU A 179 -13.37 -15.38 20.55
CA LEU A 179 -13.29 -14.41 19.46
C LEU A 179 -11.91 -14.42 18.79
N ALA A 180 -10.82 -14.49 19.55
CA ALA A 180 -9.48 -14.54 19.00
C ALA A 180 -9.30 -15.73 18.06
N VAL A 181 -9.71 -16.92 18.49
CA VAL A 181 -9.65 -18.13 17.67
C VAL A 181 -10.50 -17.99 16.40
N VAL A 182 -11.73 -17.50 16.52
CA VAL A 182 -12.64 -17.33 15.37
C VAL A 182 -12.11 -16.26 14.41
N ILE A 183 -11.55 -15.16 14.91
CA ILE A 183 -10.97 -14.08 14.10
C ILE A 183 -9.81 -14.61 13.26
N LEU A 184 -8.98 -15.51 13.78
CA LEU A 184 -7.88 -16.11 13.03
C LEU A 184 -8.36 -17.21 12.07
N TRP A 185 -9.38 -17.97 12.46
CA TRP A 185 -9.92 -19.06 11.67
C TRP A 185 -10.57 -18.60 10.36
N PHE A 186 -11.33 -17.51 10.37
CA PHE A 186 -12.04 -17.04 9.18
C PHE A 186 -11.12 -16.68 8.00
N PRO A 187 -10.08 -15.83 8.16
CA PRO A 187 -9.12 -15.55 7.11
C PRO A 187 -8.37 -16.80 6.65
N GLU A 188 -8.05 -17.73 7.56
CA GLU A 188 -7.40 -19.00 7.21
C GLU A 188 -8.27 -19.83 6.24
N LEU A 189 -9.59 -19.84 6.44
CA LEU A 189 -10.55 -20.52 5.55
C LEU A 189 -10.82 -19.76 4.25
N ALA A 190 -10.95 -18.43 4.33
CA ALA A 190 -11.51 -17.63 3.24
C ALA A 190 -10.44 -17.18 2.23
N ILE A 191 -9.22 -16.91 2.68
CA ILE A 191 -8.15 -16.36 1.84
C ILE A 191 -7.39 -17.52 1.18
N ASP A 192 -7.22 -17.41 -0.13
CA ASP A 192 -6.40 -18.36 -0.90
C ASP A 192 -4.92 -17.99 -0.73
N TRP A 193 -4.28 -18.58 0.28
CA TRP A 193 -2.91 -18.23 0.68
C TRP A 193 -1.86 -18.62 -0.36
N ASP A 194 -2.14 -19.59 -1.22
CA ASP A 194 -1.24 -20.02 -2.29
C ASP A 194 -1.02 -18.90 -3.31
N ILE A 195 -2.08 -18.15 -3.63
CA ILE A 195 -2.01 -16.95 -4.50
C ILE A 195 -1.12 -15.86 -3.89
N LEU A 196 -1.09 -15.77 -2.55
CA LEU A 196 -0.27 -14.79 -1.83
C LEU A 196 1.19 -15.24 -1.65
N HIS A 197 1.50 -16.53 -1.82
CA HIS A 197 2.88 -17.03 -1.79
C HIS A 197 3.60 -16.89 -3.13
N GLU A 198 2.89 -16.86 -4.26
CA GLU A 198 3.49 -16.56 -5.58
C GLU A 198 3.94 -15.09 -5.73
N GLU A 199 3.36 -14.18 -4.97
CA GLU A 199 3.79 -12.78 -4.87
C GLU A 199 3.75 -12.32 -3.42
N SER A 200 4.88 -12.39 -2.72
CA SER A 200 4.99 -11.82 -1.36
C SER A 200 4.46 -10.37 -1.38
N PRO A 201 3.48 -10.01 -0.54
CA PRO A 201 2.74 -8.74 -0.66
C PRO A 201 3.64 -7.52 -0.48
N THR A 202 4.72 -7.64 0.30
CA THR A 202 5.74 -6.62 0.45
C THR A 202 6.60 -6.50 -0.81
N PHE A 203 7.01 -7.62 -1.41
CA PHE A 203 7.79 -7.60 -2.65
C PHE A 203 6.96 -7.15 -3.85
N ALA A 204 5.67 -7.47 -3.93
CA ALA A 204 4.80 -7.06 -5.03
C ALA A 204 4.57 -5.53 -5.04
N ALA A 205 4.32 -4.94 -3.87
CA ALA A 205 4.21 -3.49 -3.73
C ALA A 205 5.54 -2.79 -4.07
N ILE A 206 6.65 -3.27 -3.49
CA ILE A 206 8.00 -2.75 -3.77
C ILE A 206 8.35 -2.92 -5.26
N LYS A 207 8.01 -4.05 -5.89
CA LYS A 207 8.28 -4.33 -7.31
C LYS A 207 7.42 -3.48 -8.25
N ARG A 208 6.18 -3.13 -7.87
CA ARG A 208 5.36 -2.16 -8.61
C ARG A 208 5.97 -0.77 -8.55
N GLU A 209 6.41 -0.32 -7.38
CA GLU A 209 7.09 0.98 -7.24
C GLU A 209 8.45 1.01 -7.94
N LEU A 210 9.23 -0.08 -7.87
CA LEU A 210 10.48 -0.23 -8.60
C LEU A 210 10.26 -0.24 -10.12
N LYS A 211 9.25 -0.96 -10.64
CA LYS A 211 8.93 -0.91 -12.08
C LYS A 211 8.49 0.47 -12.52
N ALA A 212 7.70 1.17 -11.70
CA ALA A 212 7.30 2.55 -11.99
C ALA A 212 8.53 3.46 -12.02
N ALA A 213 9.43 3.36 -11.04
CA ALA A 213 10.67 4.12 -10.98
C ALA A 213 11.63 3.79 -12.13
N GLU A 214 11.79 2.50 -12.49
CA GLU A 214 12.62 2.06 -13.61
C GLU A 214 12.11 2.58 -14.96
N SER A 215 10.78 2.64 -15.15
CA SER A 215 10.19 3.18 -16.38
C SER A 215 10.50 4.68 -16.55
N VAL A 216 10.48 5.44 -15.46
CA VAL A 216 10.84 6.86 -15.42
C VAL A 216 12.35 7.04 -15.61
N VAL A 217 13.19 6.24 -14.95
CA VAL A 217 14.66 6.30 -15.09
C VAL A 217 15.10 5.93 -16.51
N THR A 218 14.45 4.96 -17.14
CA THR A 218 14.74 4.55 -18.53
C THR A 218 14.30 5.62 -19.52
N TYR A 219 13.15 6.27 -19.28
CA TYR A 219 12.67 7.41 -20.06
C TYR A 219 13.65 8.61 -19.97
N VAL A 220 14.10 8.96 -18.76
CA VAL A 220 15.05 10.06 -18.53
C VAL A 220 16.44 9.76 -19.09
N LYS A 221 16.94 8.52 -18.97
CA LYS A 221 18.22 8.10 -19.57
C LYS A 221 18.18 8.12 -21.10
N ARG A 222 17.04 7.79 -21.73
CA ARG A 222 16.86 7.94 -23.19
C ARG A 222 16.88 9.40 -23.63
N GLN A 223 16.31 10.32 -22.87
CA GLN A 223 16.34 11.75 -23.21
C GLN A 223 17.75 12.37 -23.07
N LYS A 224 18.54 11.97 -22.07
CA LYS A 224 19.87 12.56 -21.81
C LYS A 224 20.93 12.21 -22.87
N LYS A 225 20.75 11.14 -23.65
CA LYS A 225 21.76 10.64 -24.62
C LYS A 225 21.58 11.18 -26.04
N ILE A 226 20.49 11.89 -26.34
CA ILE A 226 20.24 12.43 -27.67
C ILE A 226 20.72 13.87 -27.72
N LYS A 227 21.99 14.06 -28.10
CA LYS A 227 22.44 15.34 -28.67
C LYS A 227 21.73 15.50 -30.01
N VAL A 228 20.50 16.05 -29.99
CA VAL A 228 19.74 16.35 -31.21
C VAL A 228 20.49 17.45 -31.95
N THR A 229 21.27 17.05 -32.96
CA THR A 229 21.84 17.97 -33.93
C THR A 229 20.77 18.14 -35.00
N ALA A 230 20.37 19.37 -35.28
CA ALA A 230 19.35 19.64 -36.30
C ALA A 230 19.92 19.25 -37.68
N GLU A 231 19.50 18.11 -38.23
CA GLU A 231 19.84 17.75 -39.60
C GLU A 231 19.15 18.73 -40.55
N LYS A 232 19.90 19.23 -41.54
CA LYS A 232 19.33 20.07 -42.61
C LYS A 232 18.49 19.18 -43.52
N PHE A 233 17.17 19.21 -43.36
CA PHE A 233 16.23 18.53 -44.25
C PHE A 233 15.81 19.45 -45.40
N THR A 234 15.68 18.90 -46.61
CA THR A 234 15.27 19.64 -47.82
C THR A 234 13.98 19.11 -48.44
N THR A 235 13.47 17.98 -47.95
CA THR A 235 12.24 17.32 -48.43
C THR A 235 11.24 17.08 -47.30
N CYS A 236 9.96 17.08 -47.65
CA CYS A 236 8.87 16.82 -46.72
C CYS A 236 8.83 15.33 -46.33
N PRO A 237 8.76 14.98 -45.03
CA PRO A 237 8.75 13.58 -44.59
C PRO A 237 7.46 12.82 -44.94
N VAL A 238 6.41 13.51 -45.42
CA VAL A 238 5.11 12.89 -45.75
C VAL A 238 4.87 12.75 -47.24
N CYS A 239 5.17 13.79 -48.04
CA CYS A 239 4.91 13.77 -49.50
C CYS A 239 6.18 13.85 -50.35
N ASN A 240 7.36 13.85 -49.72
CA ASN A 240 8.66 13.94 -50.36
C ASN A 240 8.89 15.18 -51.26
N ALA A 241 8.01 16.18 -51.19
CA ALA A 241 8.15 17.42 -51.95
C ALA A 241 9.29 18.28 -51.40
N LYS A 242 9.93 19.06 -52.29
CA LYS A 242 10.98 20.03 -51.90
C LYS A 242 10.39 21.11 -50.99
N LEU A 243 11.10 21.43 -49.91
CA LEU A 243 10.68 22.41 -48.92
C LEU A 243 11.29 23.79 -49.19
N SER A 244 10.49 24.83 -48.94
CA SER A 244 11.00 26.21 -48.88
C SER A 244 11.57 26.46 -47.49
N MET A 245 12.89 26.52 -47.38
CA MET A 245 13.57 26.64 -46.09
C MET A 245 13.56 28.08 -45.55
N HIS A 246 13.29 28.20 -44.27
CA HIS A 246 13.29 29.46 -43.53
C HIS A 246 14.13 29.32 -42.27
N VAL A 247 14.91 30.36 -41.95
CA VAL A 247 15.58 30.45 -40.65
C VAL A 247 14.73 31.29 -39.72
N ARG A 248 14.47 30.77 -38.52
CA ARG A 248 13.70 31.47 -37.49
C ARG A 248 14.48 31.55 -36.19
N LYS A 249 14.34 32.65 -35.46
CA LYS A 249 14.97 32.85 -34.15
C LYS A 249 14.01 32.53 -33.01
N CYS A 250 14.51 31.79 -32.02
CA CYS A 250 13.78 31.52 -30.78
C CYS A 250 13.56 32.84 -30.00
N PRO A 251 12.34 33.16 -29.57
CA PRO A 251 12.05 34.39 -28.84
C PRO A 251 12.69 34.44 -27.44
N SER A 252 13.07 33.29 -26.88
CA SER A 252 13.65 33.21 -25.52
C SER A 252 15.18 33.28 -25.54
N CYS A 253 15.85 32.51 -26.39
CA CYS A 253 17.33 32.41 -26.37
C CYS A 253 18.02 32.90 -27.65
N GLY A 254 17.27 33.39 -28.64
CA GLY A 254 17.82 33.88 -29.91
C GLY A 254 18.41 32.81 -30.82
N ASN A 255 18.34 31.52 -30.45
CA ASN A 255 18.86 30.42 -31.25
C ASN A 255 18.18 30.35 -32.62
N GLU A 256 18.97 30.20 -33.69
CA GLU A 256 18.48 30.07 -35.05
C GLU A 256 18.13 28.62 -35.36
N GLU A 257 16.92 28.37 -35.87
CA GLU A 257 16.43 27.06 -36.26
C GLU A 257 15.89 27.07 -37.69
N TYR A 258 16.15 25.98 -38.40
CA TYR A 258 15.65 25.77 -39.75
C TYR A 258 14.24 25.19 -39.71
N VAL A 259 13.33 25.84 -40.41
CA VAL A 259 11.93 25.41 -40.57
C VAL A 259 11.63 25.35 -42.06
N GLY A 260 11.13 24.22 -42.56
CA GLY A 260 10.72 24.08 -43.96
C GLY A 260 9.24 24.36 -44.15
N TRP A 261 8.84 25.01 -45.23
CA TRP A 261 7.43 25.12 -45.63
C TRP A 261 7.10 24.09 -46.71
N CYS A 262 6.03 23.32 -46.50
CA CYS A 262 5.53 22.34 -47.46
C CYS A 262 4.28 22.89 -48.16
N ALA A 263 4.38 23.24 -49.44
CA ALA A 263 3.25 23.77 -50.21
C ALA A 263 2.09 22.76 -50.36
N LYS A 264 2.39 21.45 -50.47
CA LYS A 264 1.35 20.41 -50.64
C LYS A 264 0.46 20.21 -49.42
N HIS A 265 0.97 20.45 -48.22
CA HIS A 265 0.24 20.26 -46.96
C HIS A 265 -0.04 21.59 -46.24
N GLU A 266 0.32 22.72 -46.87
CA GLU A 266 0.19 24.08 -46.34
C GLU A 266 0.63 24.20 -44.86
N THR A 267 1.71 23.52 -44.50
CA THR A 267 2.21 23.47 -43.12
C THR A 267 3.73 23.51 -43.07
N PHE A 268 4.23 23.83 -41.88
CA PHE A 268 5.66 23.83 -41.59
C PHE A 268 6.15 22.43 -41.25
N VAL A 269 7.38 22.14 -41.62
CA VAL A 269 8.15 20.95 -41.24
C VAL A 269 9.22 21.41 -40.27
N VAL A 270 9.23 20.77 -39.10
CA VAL A 270 10.07 21.11 -37.95
C VAL A 270 10.85 19.88 -37.51
N THR A 271 11.91 20.09 -36.74
CA THR A 271 12.72 19.00 -36.19
C THR A 271 12.06 18.42 -34.94
N CYS A 272 11.89 17.11 -34.86
CA CYS A 272 11.40 16.46 -33.65
C CYS A 272 12.43 16.60 -32.51
N VAL A 273 12.02 17.13 -31.36
CA VAL A 273 12.88 17.27 -30.17
C VAL A 273 13.31 15.94 -29.54
N SER A 274 12.60 14.85 -29.83
CA SER A 274 12.86 13.53 -29.27
C SER A 274 13.81 12.70 -30.14
N CYS A 275 13.74 12.80 -31.47
CA CYS A 275 14.53 11.94 -32.37
C CYS A 275 15.36 12.70 -33.41
N GLY A 276 15.22 14.03 -33.53
CA GLY A 276 15.96 14.85 -34.50
C GLY A 276 15.50 14.75 -35.95
N LYS A 277 14.50 13.91 -36.27
CA LYS A 277 13.98 13.76 -37.64
C LYS A 277 12.94 14.83 -37.99
N PRO A 278 12.80 15.20 -39.27
CA PRO A 278 11.78 16.15 -39.72
C PRO A 278 10.37 15.58 -39.53
N THR A 279 9.44 16.42 -39.10
CA THR A 279 8.03 16.07 -38.87
C THR A 279 7.13 17.27 -39.14
N LEU A 280 5.85 17.05 -39.43
CA LEU A 280 4.91 18.16 -39.67
C LEU A 280 4.59 18.88 -38.36
N TYR A 281 4.56 20.21 -38.41
CA TYR A 281 4.10 21.06 -37.32
C TYR A 281 2.61 20.85 -37.05
N GLY A 282 2.23 20.76 -35.77
CA GLY A 282 0.85 20.60 -35.33
C GLY A 282 0.35 19.15 -35.26
N LEU A 283 1.17 18.15 -35.59
CA LEU A 283 0.84 16.74 -35.31
C LEU A 283 0.87 16.48 -33.80
N ARG A 284 0.05 15.54 -33.32
CA ARG A 284 0.08 15.06 -31.93
C ARG A 284 1.29 14.18 -31.63
N GLU A 285 1.81 13.49 -32.65
CA GLU A 285 2.91 12.54 -32.51
C GLU A 285 3.86 12.62 -33.72
N CYS A 286 5.15 12.36 -33.49
CA CYS A 286 6.14 12.32 -34.54
C CYS A 286 6.05 11.00 -35.30
N LYS A 287 5.83 11.04 -36.62
CA LYS A 287 5.75 9.83 -37.47
C LYS A 287 7.00 8.94 -37.45
N ALA A 288 8.15 9.47 -37.06
CA ALA A 288 9.41 8.73 -37.08
C ALA A 288 9.75 8.01 -35.77
N CYS A 289 9.21 8.46 -34.63
CA CYS A 289 9.52 7.89 -33.31
C CYS A 289 8.30 7.74 -32.39
N ASN A 290 7.09 8.05 -32.87
CA ASN A 290 5.82 8.07 -32.12
C ASN A 290 5.88 8.85 -30.80
N SER A 291 6.84 9.76 -30.65
CA SER A 291 6.94 10.60 -29.46
C SER A 291 5.88 11.70 -29.53
N PRO A 292 5.22 12.04 -28.41
CA PRO A 292 4.25 13.11 -28.36
C PRO A 292 4.92 14.43 -28.75
N MET A 293 4.23 15.19 -29.59
CA MET A 293 4.69 16.48 -30.08
C MET A 293 3.96 17.61 -29.35
N ALA A 294 4.71 18.62 -28.96
CA ALA A 294 4.12 19.84 -28.41
C ALA A 294 3.22 20.50 -29.47
N PRO A 295 2.10 21.12 -29.07
CA PRO A 295 1.21 21.86 -29.98
C PRO A 295 1.87 23.15 -30.53
N ARG A 296 3.07 23.49 -30.05
CA ARG A 296 3.84 24.70 -30.37
C ARG A 296 5.26 24.31 -30.79
N LEU A 297 5.97 25.25 -31.41
CA LEU A 297 7.36 25.03 -31.84
C LEU A 297 8.28 25.11 -30.61
N VAL A 298 9.06 24.06 -30.38
CA VAL A 298 9.95 23.92 -29.23
C VAL A 298 11.39 24.18 -29.66
N CYS A 299 12.06 25.11 -28.98
CA CYS A 299 13.46 25.36 -29.24
C CYS A 299 14.33 24.17 -28.80
N ILE A 300 15.19 23.66 -29.68
CA ILE A 300 16.06 22.53 -29.38
C ILE A 300 17.03 22.86 -28.24
N LYS A 301 17.51 24.12 -28.18
CA LYS A 301 18.51 24.60 -27.24
C LYS A 301 17.94 24.92 -25.85
N CYS A 302 16.96 25.82 -25.74
CA CYS A 302 16.41 26.25 -24.45
C CYS A 302 15.08 25.59 -24.06
N LYS A 303 14.53 24.72 -24.91
CA LYS A 303 13.24 24.03 -24.70
C LYS A 303 12.02 24.94 -24.54
N ASN A 304 12.15 26.24 -24.85
CA ASN A 304 11.03 27.17 -24.83
C ASN A 304 10.02 26.84 -25.93
N GLU A 305 8.74 26.82 -25.57
CA GLU A 305 7.63 26.52 -26.48
C GLU A 305 6.90 27.81 -26.89
N ALA A 306 6.86 28.10 -28.19
CA ALA A 306 6.14 29.27 -28.69
C ALA A 306 5.44 28.97 -30.01
N SER A 307 4.35 29.68 -30.29
CA SER A 307 3.66 29.56 -31.59
C SER A 307 4.62 29.96 -32.71
N ILE A 308 4.50 29.36 -33.89
CA ILE A 308 5.40 29.69 -35.01
C ILE A 308 5.38 31.18 -35.39
N LYS A 309 4.28 31.89 -35.11
CA LYS A 309 4.16 33.35 -35.32
C LYS A 309 5.07 34.16 -34.39
N ALA A 310 5.32 33.67 -33.18
CA ALA A 310 6.21 34.32 -32.21
C ALA A 310 7.70 34.16 -32.54
N TRP A 311 8.05 33.31 -33.51
CA TRP A 311 9.42 33.11 -33.96
C TRP A 311 9.74 34.08 -35.11
N THR A 312 10.72 34.96 -34.89
CA THR A 312 11.11 35.99 -35.86
C THR A 312 11.80 35.36 -37.07
N ARG A 313 11.33 35.70 -38.27
CA ARG A 313 11.97 35.29 -39.52
C ARG A 313 13.28 36.05 -39.69
N VAL A 314 14.34 35.33 -40.01
CA VAL A 314 15.63 35.93 -40.38
C VAL A 314 15.78 35.73 -41.88
N GLU A 315 16.02 36.80 -42.63
CA GLU A 315 16.43 36.64 -44.02
C GLU A 315 17.80 35.96 -44.03
N PRO A 316 17.97 34.89 -44.82
CA PRO A 316 19.28 34.26 -44.92
C PRO A 316 20.26 35.31 -45.44
N LYS A 317 21.28 35.66 -44.64
CA LYS A 317 22.37 36.51 -45.09
C LYS A 317 22.89 35.90 -46.39
N SER A 318 22.68 36.57 -47.52
CA SER A 318 23.30 36.18 -48.78
C SER A 318 24.80 36.10 -48.52
N ARG A 319 25.42 34.96 -48.83
CA ARG A 319 26.87 34.90 -48.94
C ARG A 319 27.25 35.90 -50.02
N ILE A 320 27.79 37.05 -49.63
CA ILE A 320 28.63 37.86 -50.49
C ILE A 320 29.78 36.92 -50.87
N LYS A 321 29.75 36.39 -52.09
CA LYS A 321 30.93 35.82 -52.73
C LYS A 321 31.84 37.01 -53.03
N SER A 322 33.07 36.94 -52.55
CA SER A 322 34.21 37.68 -53.14
C SER A 322 34.32 37.33 -54.62
#